data_AF-A0A452QJH8-F1
#
_entry.id   AF-A0A452QJH8-F1
#
_cell.length_a   1.000
_cell.length_b   1.000
_cell.length_c   1.000
_cell.angle_alpha   90.00
_cell.angle_beta   90.00
_cell.angle_gamma   90.00
#
_symmetry.space_group_name_H-M   'P 1'
#
loop_
_entity.id
_entity.type
_entity.pdbx_description
1 polymer ?
#
loop_
_entity_poly.entity_id
_entity_poly.type
_entity_poly.pdbx_seq_one_letter_code
_entity_poly.pdbx_strand_id
1 'polypeptide(L)'
;MGITLSLGGEELIFTRWEPWQGCNRCGERGERKRLGYCYIMEPPQKPVPCWLYLGDMKLWSSRMRPEMQVEACQVPCQTSTLDVITFDNFEISEDSGSVWLTCPQGSIYRPILWEANNIPLTWQGQLSNQDYNTILEPTNGGRQLRVFEPAVYRCFVKQELVARFNPKPVPDLPEILSQDARSVLKALKLMLLVGIVLGLLGLLLKLFHPSHHKRSNQVLLVK
;
A
#
# COMPACT_ATOMS: atom_id res chain seq x y z
N MET A 1 -11.58 31.96 -10.84
CA MET A 1 -12.87 32.12 -11.54
C MET A 1 -13.90 31.32 -10.77
N GLY A 2 -14.85 31.98 -10.09
CA GLY A 2 -15.97 31.33 -9.40
C GLY A 2 -17.21 31.34 -10.29
N ILE A 3 -18.05 30.31 -10.18
CA ILE A 3 -19.31 30.20 -10.93
C ILE A 3 -20.43 30.79 -10.07
N THR A 4 -21.14 31.79 -10.59
CA THR A 4 -22.24 32.46 -9.88
C THR A 4 -23.59 31.85 -10.26
N LEU A 5 -24.45 31.59 -9.28
CA LEU A 5 -25.88 31.30 -9.48
C LEU A 5 -26.71 32.44 -8.87
N SER A 6 -27.72 32.91 -9.59
CA SER A 6 -28.75 33.84 -9.07
C SER A 6 -30.02 33.05 -8.78
N LEU A 7 -30.62 33.28 -7.60
CA LEU A 7 -31.85 32.62 -7.14
C LEU A 7 -33.13 33.38 -7.50
N GLY A 8 -33.07 34.34 -8.43
CA GLY A 8 -34.24 35.13 -8.84
C GLY A 8 -34.35 36.50 -8.16
N GLY A 9 -33.35 36.90 -7.37
CA GLY A 9 -33.09 38.27 -6.90
C GLY A 9 -31.63 38.71 -7.15
N GLU A 10 -31.17 39.77 -6.45
CA GLU A 10 -29.78 40.29 -6.52
C GLU A 10 -28.76 39.42 -5.77
N GLU A 11 -29.16 38.26 -5.22
CA GLU A 11 -28.28 37.42 -4.43
C GLU A 11 -27.27 36.66 -5.30
N LEU A 12 -26.00 36.75 -4.91
CA LEU A 12 -24.88 36.08 -5.56
C LEU A 12 -24.46 34.87 -4.72
N ILE A 13 -24.62 33.68 -5.30
CA ILE A 13 -24.05 32.45 -4.73
C ILE A 13 -22.67 32.22 -5.32
N PHE A 14 -21.68 31.94 -4.47
CA PHE A 14 -20.32 31.61 -4.91
C PHE A 14 -19.60 30.70 -3.92
N THR A 15 -18.57 30.02 -4.42
CA THR A 15 -17.67 29.19 -3.59
C THR A 15 -16.53 30.04 -3.04
N ARG A 16 -16.42 30.10 -1.71
CA ARG A 16 -15.27 30.69 -1.02
C ARG A 16 -14.28 29.60 -0.67
N TRP A 17 -13.06 29.75 -1.19
CA TRP A 17 -11.97 28.79 -1.00
C TRP A 17 -11.14 29.10 0.25
N GLU A 18 -10.82 28.06 1.00
CA GLU A 18 -9.81 28.09 2.06
C GLU A 18 -8.39 28.15 1.47
N PRO A 19 -7.38 28.51 2.28
CA PRO A 19 -5.99 28.39 1.90
C PRO A 19 -5.64 26.96 1.49
N TRP A 20 -4.67 26.83 0.59
CA TRP A 20 -4.07 25.53 0.29
C TRP A 20 -3.40 24.94 1.53
N GLN A 21 -3.64 23.65 1.77
CA GLN A 21 -2.85 22.90 2.75
C GLN A 21 -1.39 22.75 2.28
N GLY A 22 -0.52 22.31 3.20
CA GLY A 22 0.86 21.94 2.86
C GLY A 22 0.94 20.80 1.85
N CYS A 23 2.07 20.70 1.14
CA CYS A 23 2.30 19.60 0.20
C CYS A 23 2.41 18.28 0.96
N ASN A 24 1.69 17.23 0.51
CA ASN A 24 1.71 15.92 1.18
C ASN A 24 3.02 15.15 0.99
N ARG A 25 3.85 15.54 0.00
CA ARG A 25 5.16 14.98 -0.31
C ARG A 25 6.18 16.10 -0.46
N CYS A 26 7.44 15.82 -0.18
CA CYS A 26 8.58 16.72 -0.39
C CYS A 26 9.68 16.04 -1.20
N GLY A 27 10.61 16.82 -1.74
CA GLY A 27 11.72 16.33 -2.59
C GLY A 27 11.29 15.89 -3.99
N GLU A 28 10.02 15.50 -4.14
CA GLU A 28 9.42 15.00 -5.36
C GLU A 28 8.05 15.66 -5.60
N ARG A 29 7.38 15.29 -6.70
CA ARG A 29 6.03 15.76 -7.02
C ARG A 29 5.02 15.20 -6.01
N GLY A 30 4.39 16.09 -5.25
CA GLY A 30 3.30 15.81 -4.33
C GLY A 30 1.99 16.47 -4.77
N GLU A 31 1.01 16.42 -3.88
CA GLU A 31 -0.30 17.04 -4.02
C GLU A 31 -0.64 17.90 -2.81
N ARG A 32 -1.37 18.99 -3.06
CA ARG A 32 -2.03 19.78 -2.02
C ARG A 32 -3.50 19.95 -2.38
N LYS A 33 -4.30 20.27 -1.37
CA LYS A 33 -5.76 20.36 -1.46
C LYS A 33 -6.24 21.64 -0.79
N ARG A 34 -7.45 22.06 -1.16
CA ARG A 34 -8.19 23.10 -0.44
C ARG A 34 -9.67 22.83 -0.53
N LEU A 35 -10.39 23.33 0.46
CA LEU A 35 -11.84 23.20 0.53
C LEU A 35 -12.51 24.48 0.09
N GLY A 36 -13.63 24.33 -0.59
CA GLY A 36 -14.51 25.40 -1.02
C GLY A 36 -15.86 25.23 -0.36
N TYR A 37 -16.38 26.30 0.23
CA TYR A 37 -17.70 26.31 0.86
C TYR A 37 -18.61 27.31 0.17
N CYS A 38 -19.90 27.01 0.14
CA CYS A 38 -20.91 27.86 -0.44
C CYS A 38 -21.19 29.09 0.44
N TYR A 39 -21.14 30.27 -0.15
CA TYR A 39 -21.57 31.54 0.44
C TYR A 39 -22.60 32.24 -0.44
N ILE A 40 -23.51 32.96 0.21
CA ILE A 40 -24.51 33.84 -0.41
C ILE A 40 -24.20 35.27 0.02
N MET A 41 -24.23 36.18 -0.95
CA MET A 41 -24.11 37.61 -0.73
C MET A 41 -25.34 38.30 -1.31
N GLU A 42 -26.00 39.08 -0.48
CA GLU A 42 -26.95 40.10 -0.88
C GLU A 42 -26.23 41.44 -0.68
N PRO A 43 -25.92 42.22 -1.72
CA PRO A 43 -25.29 43.52 -1.53
C PRO A 43 -26.23 44.51 -0.83
N PRO A 44 -25.75 45.36 0.10
CA PRO A 44 -24.36 45.58 0.52
C PRO A 44 -23.90 44.72 1.71
N GLN A 45 -24.63 43.67 2.08
CA GLN A 45 -24.30 42.85 3.24
C GLN A 45 -23.05 41.98 3.02
N LYS A 46 -22.46 41.53 4.14
CA LYS A 46 -21.35 40.58 4.11
C LYS A 46 -21.84 39.20 3.67
N PRO A 47 -21.02 38.44 2.93
CA PRO A 47 -21.38 37.09 2.53
C PRO A 47 -21.50 36.17 3.75
N VAL A 48 -22.55 35.35 3.75
CA VAL A 48 -22.85 34.37 4.80
C VAL A 48 -22.85 32.95 4.23
N PRO A 49 -22.55 31.91 5.02
CA PRO A 49 -22.62 30.53 4.55
C PRO A 49 -24.04 30.17 4.05
N CYS A 50 -24.13 29.46 2.93
CA CYS A 50 -25.42 29.14 2.29
C CYS A 50 -26.38 28.39 3.24
N TRP A 51 -25.86 27.46 4.04
CA TRP A 51 -26.66 26.71 5.01
C TRP A 51 -27.27 27.61 6.10
N LEU A 52 -26.57 28.69 6.48
CA LEU A 52 -27.03 29.63 7.48
C LEU A 52 -28.08 30.59 6.90
N TYR A 53 -27.91 30.99 5.64
CA TYR A 53 -28.86 31.86 4.94
C TYR A 53 -30.19 31.16 4.65
N LEU A 54 -30.14 29.90 4.18
CA LEU A 54 -31.33 29.17 3.73
C LEU A 54 -32.10 28.49 4.88
N GLY A 55 -31.48 28.29 6.04
CA GLY A 55 -32.11 27.58 7.17
C GLY A 55 -32.64 26.21 6.75
N ASP A 56 -33.91 25.92 7.06
CA ASP A 56 -34.59 24.66 6.73
C ASP A 56 -35.13 24.60 5.28
N MET A 57 -34.92 25.64 4.47
CA MET A 57 -35.41 25.63 3.08
C MET A 57 -34.67 24.58 2.24
N LYS A 58 -35.44 23.69 1.59
CA LYS A 58 -34.93 22.61 0.73
C LYS A 58 -34.46 23.08 -0.66
N LEU A 59 -33.85 24.26 -0.77
CA LEU A 59 -33.23 24.74 -2.02
C LEU A 59 -31.79 24.22 -2.18
N TRP A 60 -31.53 22.97 -1.78
CA TRP A 60 -30.18 22.40 -1.78
C TRP A 60 -29.80 21.96 -3.18
N SER A 61 -29.22 22.89 -3.94
CA SER A 61 -28.58 22.58 -5.23
C SER A 61 -27.28 21.81 -5.01
N SER A 62 -26.92 20.93 -5.94
CA SER A 62 -25.62 20.26 -5.95
C SER A 62 -24.44 21.25 -5.93
N ARG A 63 -24.65 22.47 -6.44
CA ARG A 63 -23.65 23.55 -6.46
C ARG A 63 -23.41 24.20 -5.10
N MET A 64 -24.23 23.91 -4.09
CA MET A 64 -24.05 24.43 -2.73
C MET A 64 -23.30 23.46 -1.82
N ARG A 65 -22.93 22.28 -2.34
CA ARG A 65 -22.15 21.29 -1.59
C ARG A 65 -20.70 21.77 -1.43
N PRO A 66 -20.02 21.36 -0.35
CA PRO A 66 -18.59 21.59 -0.23
C PRO A 66 -17.85 21.01 -1.44
N GLU A 67 -16.87 21.74 -1.92
CA GLU A 67 -16.00 21.35 -3.03
C GLU A 67 -14.57 21.11 -2.52
N MET A 68 -13.85 20.19 -3.15
CA MET A 68 -12.43 19.97 -2.90
C MET A 68 -11.66 20.16 -4.20
N GLN A 69 -10.61 20.98 -4.15
CA GLN A 69 -9.64 21.10 -5.24
C GLN A 69 -8.34 20.42 -4.85
N VAL A 70 -7.68 19.87 -5.86
CA VAL A 70 -6.41 19.17 -5.77
C VAL A 70 -5.48 19.79 -6.80
N GLU A 71 -4.23 20.04 -6.42
CA GLU A 71 -3.19 20.42 -7.38
C GLU A 71 -1.84 19.81 -7.03
N ALA A 72 -1.00 19.65 -8.05
CA ALA A 72 0.37 19.21 -7.87
C ALA A 72 1.21 20.29 -7.18
N CYS A 73 2.16 19.87 -6.35
CA CYS A 73 3.12 20.74 -5.69
C CYS A 73 4.50 20.07 -5.62
N GLN A 74 5.54 20.88 -5.44
CA GLN A 74 6.90 20.41 -5.22
C GLN A 74 7.56 21.35 -4.21
N VAL A 75 8.00 20.80 -3.08
CA VAL A 75 8.60 21.54 -1.97
C VAL A 75 9.83 20.79 -1.45
N PRO A 76 10.84 21.49 -0.91
CA PRO A 76 11.97 20.83 -0.26
C PRO A 76 11.54 20.12 1.02
N CYS A 77 12.22 19.04 1.38
CA CYS A 77 11.97 18.34 2.64
C CYS A 77 12.53 19.13 3.82
N GLN A 78 11.76 19.18 4.90
CA GLN A 78 12.24 19.62 6.20
C GLN A 78 12.62 18.40 7.02
N THR A 79 13.72 18.48 7.76
CA THR A 79 14.06 17.47 8.76
C THR A 79 13.13 17.65 9.94
N SER A 80 12.22 16.71 10.13
CA SER A 80 11.38 16.65 11.31
C SER A 80 11.84 15.54 12.23
N THR A 81 11.43 15.65 13.49
CA THR A 81 11.72 14.72 14.57
C THR A 81 10.41 14.49 15.32
N LEU A 82 10.13 13.23 15.67
CA LEU A 82 8.95 12.63 16.38
C LEU A 82 8.16 11.67 15.46
N ASP A 83 7.35 10.70 15.90
CA ASP A 83 7.20 9.91 17.14
C ASP A 83 6.44 8.61 16.75
N VAL A 84 6.32 7.65 17.68
CA VAL A 84 5.53 6.39 17.65
C VAL A 84 4.70 6.10 16.38
N ILE A 85 5.13 5.07 15.64
CA ILE A 85 4.46 4.55 14.44
C ILE A 85 3.41 3.51 14.83
N THR A 86 2.18 3.63 14.33
CA THR A 86 1.16 2.59 14.47
C THR A 86 1.40 1.45 13.48
N PHE A 87 1.53 0.23 13.98
CA PHE A 87 1.57 -0.98 13.15
C PHE A 87 0.28 -1.78 13.38
N ASP A 88 -0.41 -2.11 12.29
CA ASP A 88 -1.66 -2.86 12.33
C ASP A 88 -1.69 -3.91 11.22
N ASN A 89 -2.56 -4.92 11.37
CA ASN A 89 -2.78 -5.94 10.37
C ASN A 89 -4.25 -5.92 9.93
N PHE A 90 -4.51 -6.10 8.64
CA PHE A 90 -5.86 -6.11 8.08
C PHE A 90 -6.16 -7.39 7.31
N GLU A 91 -7.43 -7.69 7.15
CA GLU A 91 -7.91 -8.82 6.37
C GLU A 91 -9.10 -8.34 5.54
N ILE A 92 -9.19 -8.81 4.30
CA ILE A 92 -10.30 -8.51 3.41
C ILE A 92 -11.25 -9.69 3.51
N SER A 93 -12.42 -9.50 4.13
CA SER A 93 -13.43 -10.55 4.21
C SER A 93 -13.98 -10.87 2.83
N GLU A 94 -14.17 -12.16 2.55
CA GLU A 94 -14.79 -12.65 1.30
C GLU A 94 -16.19 -12.03 1.08
N ASP A 95 -16.96 -11.85 2.16
CA ASP A 95 -18.31 -11.30 2.11
C ASP A 95 -18.37 -9.82 1.65
N SER A 96 -17.36 -9.01 2.00
CA SER A 96 -17.33 -7.58 1.69
C SER A 96 -16.51 -7.23 0.46
N GLY A 97 -15.55 -8.10 0.10
CA GLY A 97 -14.55 -7.87 -0.94
C GLY A 97 -13.65 -6.63 -0.71
N SER A 98 -13.74 -5.98 0.46
CA SER A 98 -12.98 -4.76 0.77
C SER A 98 -12.94 -4.44 2.26
N VAL A 99 -11.95 -3.64 2.67
CA VAL A 99 -11.83 -3.14 4.05
C VAL A 99 -11.44 -1.66 4.08
N TRP A 100 -11.83 -0.96 5.13
CA TRP A 100 -11.45 0.44 5.37
C TRP A 100 -10.25 0.52 6.30
N LEU A 101 -9.17 1.14 5.84
CA LEU A 101 -8.01 1.50 6.65
C LEU A 101 -8.15 2.97 7.06
N THR A 102 -7.83 3.28 8.32
CA THR A 102 -7.94 4.65 8.86
C THR A 102 -6.56 5.16 9.26
N CYS A 103 -6.08 6.22 8.60
CA CYS A 103 -4.83 6.86 8.99
C CYS A 103 -4.99 7.60 10.33
N PRO A 104 -4.22 7.28 11.37
CA PRO A 104 -4.17 8.07 12.59
C PRO A 104 -3.71 9.50 12.27
N GLN A 105 -4.20 10.48 13.02
CA GLN A 105 -3.85 11.91 12.86
C GLN A 105 -4.19 12.55 11.50
N GLY A 106 -4.64 11.78 10.52
CA GLY A 106 -5.15 12.27 9.25
C GLY A 106 -6.49 12.97 9.40
N SER A 107 -6.69 14.05 8.65
CA SER A 107 -7.97 14.73 8.50
C SER A 107 -8.03 15.48 7.17
N ILE A 108 -9.19 16.05 6.86
CA ILE A 108 -9.38 16.88 5.67
C ILE A 108 -8.51 18.16 5.68
N TYR A 109 -8.03 18.58 6.85
CA TYR A 109 -7.21 19.79 7.03
C TYR A 109 -5.72 19.51 7.19
N ARG A 110 -5.31 18.24 7.15
CA ARG A 110 -3.91 17.83 7.32
C ARG A 110 -3.43 17.13 6.04
N PRO A 111 -2.25 17.45 5.50
CA PRO A 111 -1.73 16.76 4.33
C PRO A 111 -1.51 15.27 4.63
N ILE A 112 -2.18 14.42 3.85
CA ILE A 112 -2.07 12.96 3.93
C ILE A 112 -1.55 12.42 2.58
N LEU A 113 -0.63 11.47 2.66
CA LEU A 113 -0.21 10.63 1.55
C LEU A 113 -0.45 9.16 1.94
N TRP A 114 -1.00 8.39 1.02
CA TRP A 114 -1.06 6.93 1.14
C TRP A 114 -0.09 6.29 0.15
N GLU A 115 0.45 5.14 0.53
CA GLU A 115 1.21 4.29 -0.37
C GLU A 115 0.72 2.85 -0.30
N ALA A 116 0.71 2.16 -1.43
CA ALA A 116 0.53 0.72 -1.54
C ALA A 116 1.82 0.11 -2.11
N ASN A 117 2.50 -0.76 -1.36
CA ASN A 117 3.78 -1.36 -1.77
C ASN A 117 4.82 -0.32 -2.26
N ASN A 118 4.90 0.83 -1.57
CA ASN A 118 5.76 1.98 -1.89
C ASN A 118 5.35 2.76 -3.15
N ILE A 119 4.18 2.48 -3.74
CA ILE A 119 3.60 3.26 -4.83
C ILE A 119 2.64 4.29 -4.21
N PRO A 120 2.85 5.59 -4.45
CA PRO A 120 1.98 6.64 -3.92
C PRO A 120 0.57 6.56 -4.53
N LEU A 121 -0.44 6.60 -3.67
CA LEU A 121 -1.84 6.74 -4.07
C LEU A 121 -2.17 8.23 -4.13
N THR A 122 -2.45 8.71 -5.33
CA THR A 122 -2.66 10.14 -5.61
C THR A 122 -4.13 10.44 -5.88
N TRP A 123 -4.58 11.65 -5.53
CA TRP A 123 -5.91 12.11 -5.91
C TRP A 123 -6.05 12.25 -7.41
N GLN A 124 -4.98 12.65 -8.11
CA GLN A 124 -4.99 12.67 -9.57
C GLN A 124 -5.30 11.28 -10.14
N GLY A 125 -4.67 10.21 -9.64
CA GLY A 125 -4.92 8.82 -10.06
C GLY A 125 -6.37 8.37 -9.79
N GLN A 126 -6.90 8.70 -8.62
CA GLN A 126 -8.29 8.43 -8.23
C GLN A 126 -9.30 9.17 -9.12
N LEU A 127 -9.10 10.46 -9.35
CA LEU A 127 -10.01 11.30 -10.15
C LEU A 127 -9.93 10.99 -11.65
N SER A 128 -8.81 10.43 -12.11
CA SER A 128 -8.61 10.02 -13.50
C SER A 128 -9.13 8.59 -13.76
N ASN A 129 -9.72 7.92 -12.76
CA ASN A 129 -10.12 6.50 -12.80
C ASN A 129 -8.97 5.58 -13.26
N GLN A 130 -7.73 5.88 -12.87
CA GLN A 130 -6.57 5.03 -13.19
C GLN A 130 -6.25 4.04 -12.07
N ASP A 131 -6.69 4.32 -10.85
CA ASP A 131 -6.46 3.49 -9.66
C ASP A 131 -7.77 2.81 -9.19
N TYR A 132 -8.06 1.61 -9.69
CA TYR A 132 -9.28 0.87 -9.34
C TYR A 132 -9.16 0.03 -8.04
N ASN A 133 -7.94 -0.24 -7.58
CA ASN A 133 -7.70 -1.20 -6.50
C ASN A 133 -7.79 -0.59 -5.11
N THR A 134 -7.99 0.73 -5.03
CA THR A 134 -8.19 1.46 -3.77
C THR A 134 -9.11 2.66 -3.99
N ILE A 135 -9.80 3.13 -2.94
CA ILE A 135 -10.62 4.35 -2.97
C ILE A 135 -10.24 5.26 -1.81
N LEU A 136 -9.82 6.49 -2.11
CA LEU A 136 -9.62 7.54 -1.10
C LEU A 136 -10.96 8.19 -0.76
N GLU A 137 -11.36 8.17 0.51
CA GLU A 137 -12.65 8.74 0.95
C GLU A 137 -12.63 10.29 0.85
N PRO A 138 -13.38 10.91 -0.07
CA PRO A 138 -13.33 12.35 -0.28
C PRO A 138 -13.87 13.15 0.90
N THR A 139 -14.87 12.64 1.61
CA THR A 139 -15.55 13.38 2.70
C THR A 139 -14.66 13.64 3.91
N ASN A 140 -13.62 12.82 4.10
CA ASN A 140 -12.64 12.99 5.18
C ASN A 140 -11.24 13.38 4.67
N GLY A 141 -11.14 13.79 3.41
CA GLY A 141 -9.90 14.20 2.76
C GLY A 141 -8.89 13.07 2.55
N GLY A 142 -9.36 11.82 2.49
CA GLY A 142 -8.51 10.63 2.34
C GLY A 142 -7.91 10.14 3.64
N ARG A 143 -8.49 10.49 4.79
CA ARG A 143 -8.17 9.85 6.08
C ARG A 143 -8.48 8.36 6.04
N GLN A 144 -9.57 7.98 5.38
CA GLN A 144 -9.93 6.59 5.16
C GLN A 144 -9.59 6.17 3.73
N LEU A 145 -9.04 4.97 3.62
CA LEU A 145 -8.70 4.30 2.37
C LEU A 145 -9.47 2.98 2.32
N ARG A 146 -10.31 2.80 1.30
CA ARG A 146 -10.91 1.50 1.01
C ARG A 146 -9.93 0.71 0.16
N VAL A 147 -9.66 -0.53 0.54
CA VAL A 147 -8.73 -1.40 -0.18
C VAL A 147 -9.43 -2.69 -0.60
N PHE A 148 -9.06 -3.20 -1.77
CA PHE A 148 -9.66 -4.40 -2.39
C PHE A 148 -8.66 -5.55 -2.56
N GLU A 149 -7.36 -5.27 -2.38
CA GLU A 149 -6.29 -6.26 -2.54
C GLU A 149 -5.31 -6.23 -1.36
N PRO A 150 -4.70 -7.38 -1.02
CA PRO A 150 -3.65 -7.44 -0.02
C PRO A 150 -2.36 -6.76 -0.52
N ALA A 151 -1.93 -5.72 0.19
CA ALA A 151 -0.67 -5.02 -0.03
C ALA A 151 -0.20 -4.39 1.29
N VAL A 152 1.07 -4.01 1.36
CA VAL A 152 1.55 -3.21 2.51
C VAL A 152 1.13 -1.77 2.28
N TYR A 153 0.15 -1.32 3.05
CA TYR A 153 -0.33 0.07 3.00
C TYR A 153 0.37 0.91 4.05
N ARG A 154 0.78 2.13 3.67
CA ARG A 154 1.39 3.10 4.58
C ARG A 154 0.65 4.42 4.47
N CYS A 155 0.47 5.09 5.59
CA CYS A 155 -0.05 6.45 5.60
C CYS A 155 0.95 7.41 6.22
N PHE A 156 1.08 8.55 5.58
CA PHE A 156 1.97 9.62 5.99
C PHE A 156 1.15 10.87 6.26
N VAL A 157 1.43 11.55 7.37
CA VAL A 157 0.78 12.83 7.72
C VAL A 157 1.89 13.87 7.86
N LYS A 158 1.75 15.00 7.17
CA LYS A 158 2.80 16.03 7.12
C LYS A 158 4.17 15.46 6.73
N GLN A 159 4.20 14.51 5.78
CA GLN A 159 5.41 13.86 5.25
C GLN A 159 6.10 12.88 6.21
N GLU A 160 5.50 12.55 7.35
CA GLU A 160 6.01 11.56 8.31
C GLU A 160 5.18 10.28 8.28
N LEU A 161 5.83 9.12 8.41
CA LEU A 161 5.14 7.84 8.50
C LEU A 161 4.38 7.74 9.83
N VAL A 162 3.05 7.66 9.77
CA VAL A 162 2.20 7.58 10.97
C VAL A 162 1.64 6.17 11.19
N ALA A 163 1.33 5.46 10.12
CA ALA A 163 0.87 4.07 10.23
C ALA A 163 1.30 3.18 9.07
N ARG A 164 1.45 1.89 9.39
CA ARG A 164 1.66 0.81 8.44
C ARG A 164 0.67 -0.32 8.70
N PHE A 165 -0.02 -0.74 7.65
CA PHE A 165 -0.99 -1.83 7.64
C PHE A 165 -0.44 -2.97 6.80
N ASN A 166 -0.26 -4.14 7.40
CA ASN A 166 0.14 -5.33 6.65
C ASN A 166 -1.08 -6.23 6.43
N PRO A 167 -1.19 -6.89 5.27
CA PRO A 167 -2.22 -7.90 5.08
C PRO A 167 -1.91 -9.03 6.07
N LYS A 168 -2.94 -9.56 6.73
CA LYS A 168 -2.77 -10.83 7.43
C LYS A 168 -2.32 -11.86 6.40
N PRO A 169 -1.35 -12.72 6.75
CA PRO A 169 -1.09 -13.88 5.92
C PRO A 169 -2.42 -14.63 5.79
N VAL A 170 -2.84 -14.90 4.56
CA VAL A 170 -3.85 -15.93 4.32
C VAL A 170 -3.33 -17.16 5.06
N PRO A 171 -4.11 -17.80 5.94
CA PRO A 171 -3.70 -19.06 6.52
C PRO A 171 -3.55 -20.05 5.37
N ASP A 172 -2.34 -20.13 4.82
CA ASP A 172 -1.95 -21.19 3.92
C ASP A 172 -2.23 -22.49 4.67
N LEU A 173 -2.91 -23.40 3.97
CA LEU A 173 -2.99 -24.83 4.24
C LEU A 173 -1.85 -25.27 5.16
N PRO A 174 -2.15 -25.93 6.31
CA PRO A 174 -1.26 -25.98 7.47
C PRO A 174 0.21 -26.20 7.08
N GLU A 175 1.10 -25.40 7.68
CA GLU A 175 2.57 -25.46 7.59
C GLU A 175 3.20 -26.87 7.79
N ILE A 176 2.38 -27.88 8.06
CA ILE A 176 2.70 -29.30 8.12
C ILE A 176 3.36 -29.79 6.81
N LEU A 177 3.04 -29.24 5.64
CA LEU A 177 3.66 -29.70 4.38
C LEU A 177 5.04 -29.09 4.08
N SER A 178 5.42 -27.98 4.74
CA SER A 178 6.69 -27.28 4.51
C SER A 178 7.86 -27.84 5.33
N GLN A 179 7.57 -28.40 6.51
CA GLN A 179 8.57 -29.15 7.29
C GLN A 179 8.88 -30.50 6.65
N ASP A 180 7.86 -31.23 6.18
CA ASP A 180 8.06 -32.53 5.54
C ASP A 180 8.84 -32.41 4.23
N ALA A 181 8.51 -31.46 3.35
CA ALA A 181 9.25 -31.29 2.10
C ALA A 181 10.74 -30.91 2.33
N ARG A 182 11.04 -30.06 3.32
CA ARG A 182 12.43 -29.72 3.70
C ARG A 182 13.15 -30.90 4.35
N SER A 183 12.45 -31.71 5.13
CA SER A 183 12.98 -32.94 5.74
C SER A 183 13.29 -33.99 4.67
N VAL A 184 12.36 -34.23 3.75
CA VAL A 184 12.52 -35.15 2.61
C VAL A 184 13.66 -34.70 1.70
N LEU A 185 13.78 -33.41 1.39
CA LEU A 185 14.89 -32.89 0.58
C LEU A 185 16.26 -33.05 1.28
N LYS A 186 16.31 -32.85 2.60
CA LYS A 186 17.53 -33.11 3.40
C LYS A 186 17.88 -34.59 3.41
N ALA A 187 16.89 -35.47 3.61
CA ALA A 187 17.08 -36.92 3.57
C ALA A 187 17.56 -37.39 2.20
N LEU A 188 16.97 -36.87 1.11
CA LEU A 188 17.36 -37.21 -0.26
C LEU A 188 18.79 -36.76 -0.57
N LYS A 189 19.18 -35.54 -0.15
CA LYS A 189 20.55 -35.05 -0.28
C LYS A 189 21.56 -35.89 0.52
N LEU A 190 21.17 -36.35 1.71
CA LEU A 190 22.01 -37.21 2.54
C LEU A 190 22.22 -38.59 1.89
N MET A 191 21.14 -39.18 1.36
CA MET A 191 21.22 -40.46 0.64
C MET A 191 22.08 -40.37 -0.62
N LEU A 192 22.00 -39.25 -1.36
CA LEU A 192 22.84 -39.01 -2.52
C LEU A 192 24.34 -38.91 -2.13
N LEU A 193 24.64 -38.18 -1.05
CA LEU A 193 26.01 -38.05 -0.52
C LEU A 193 26.57 -39.40 -0.07
N VAL A 194 25.80 -40.20 0.68
CA VAL A 194 26.19 -41.54 1.12
C VAL A 194 26.43 -42.45 -0.09
N GLY A 195 25.56 -42.40 -1.10
CA GLY A 195 25.72 -43.16 -2.34
C GLY A 195 27.02 -42.81 -3.09
N ILE A 196 27.36 -41.52 -3.18
CA ILE A 196 28.60 -41.05 -3.81
C ILE A 196 29.83 -41.53 -3.01
N VAL A 197 29.81 -41.40 -1.69
CA VAL A 197 30.94 -41.83 -0.83
C VAL A 197 31.15 -43.34 -0.91
N LEU A 198 30.08 -44.14 -0.85
CA LEU A 198 30.16 -45.60 -0.98
C LEU A 198 30.61 -46.02 -2.39
N GLY A 199 30.17 -45.32 -3.44
CA GLY A 199 30.62 -45.54 -4.81
C GLY A 199 32.11 -45.26 -4.97
N LEU A 200 32.59 -44.14 -4.43
CA LEU A 200 34.02 -43.78 -4.44
C LEU A 200 34.84 -44.77 -3.61
N LEU A 201 34.36 -45.19 -2.45
CA LEU A 201 35.03 -46.18 -1.60
C LEU A 201 35.10 -47.55 -2.29
N GLY A 202 34.02 -47.98 -2.96
CA GLY A 202 33.99 -49.20 -3.76
C GLY A 202 34.92 -49.16 -4.97
N LEU A 203 35.05 -47.99 -5.62
CA LEU A 203 36.01 -47.77 -6.71
C LEU A 203 37.46 -47.84 -6.19
N LEU A 204 37.74 -47.20 -5.05
CA LEU A 204 39.04 -47.28 -4.38
C LEU A 204 39.37 -48.72 -3.98
N LEU A 205 38.43 -49.46 -3.39
CA LEU A 205 38.63 -50.87 -3.02
C LEU A 205 38.86 -51.78 -4.24
N LYS A 206 38.28 -51.47 -5.40
CA LYS A 206 38.59 -52.16 -6.67
C LYS A 206 39.97 -51.81 -7.22
N LEU A 207 40.43 -50.57 -7.03
CA LEU A 207 41.75 -50.12 -7.46
C LEU A 207 42.87 -50.62 -6.55
N PHE A 208 42.58 -50.82 -5.25
CA PHE A 208 43.55 -51.26 -4.24
C PHE A 208 43.51 -52.77 -3.93
N HIS A 209 42.63 -53.57 -4.56
CA HIS A 209 42.73 -55.04 -4.55
C HIS A 209 43.42 -55.53 -5.83
N PRO A 210 44.75 -55.76 -5.82
CA PRO A 210 45.38 -56.55 -6.87
C PRO A 210 44.81 -57.97 -6.78
N SER A 211 44.35 -58.48 -7.92
CA SER A 211 43.90 -59.85 -8.09
C SER A 211 45.00 -60.84 -7.68
N HIS A 212 44.92 -61.36 -6.47
CA HIS A 212 45.77 -62.45 -6.01
C HIS A 212 45.28 -63.78 -6.62
N HIS A 213 45.48 -63.96 -7.93
CA HIS A 213 45.26 -65.26 -8.57
C HIS A 213 46.42 -65.61 -9.51
N LYS A 214 47.60 -65.85 -8.94
CA LYS A 214 48.71 -66.50 -9.65
C LYS A 214 48.56 -68.02 -9.51
N ARG A 215 47.98 -68.64 -10.53
CA ARG A 215 47.93 -70.09 -10.73
C ARG A 215 49.35 -70.57 -11.06
N SER A 216 49.94 -71.37 -10.18
CA SER A 216 51.20 -72.05 -10.43
C SER A 216 51.00 -73.14 -11.48
N ASN A 217 51.51 -72.94 -12.69
CA ASN A 217 51.78 -74.03 -13.62
C ASN A 217 53.28 -74.30 -13.58
N GLN A 218 53.67 -75.38 -12.90
CA GLN A 218 54.92 -76.07 -13.16
C GLN A 218 54.80 -76.81 -14.49
N VAL A 219 55.70 -76.53 -15.44
CA VAL A 219 56.02 -77.48 -16.51
C VAL A 219 57.53 -77.58 -16.58
N LEU A 220 57.99 -78.83 -16.42
CA LEU A 220 59.37 -79.29 -16.48
C LEU A 220 60.04 -78.89 -17.81
N LEU A 221 61.32 -78.55 -17.72
CA LEU A 221 62.22 -78.55 -18.87
C LEU A 221 63.65 -78.75 -18.37
N VAL A 222 64.19 -79.96 -18.46
CA VAL A 222 65.60 -80.21 -18.83
C VAL A 222 65.73 -81.62 -19.41
N LYS A 223 66.21 -81.62 -20.67
CA LYS A 223 67.11 -82.55 -21.39
C LYS A 223 67.47 -83.89 -20.77
#